data_AF-A0A921HYI9-F1
#
_entry.id   AF-A0A921HYI9-F1
#
_cell.length_a   1.000
_cell.length_b   1.000
_cell.length_c   1.000
_cell.angle_alpha   90.00
_cell.angle_beta   90.00
_cell.angle_gamma   90.00
#
_symmetry.space_group_name_H-M   'P 1'
#
loop_
_entity.id
_entity.type
_entity.pdbx_description
1 polymer ?
#
loop_
_entity_poly.entity_id
_entity_poly.type
_entity_poly.pdbx_seq_one_letter_code
_entity_poly.pdbx_strand_id
1 'polypeptide(L)' 'MKKMLCPQCKVGIFCVKDAQGNRLPVYVSGEGEIVPKDAAASLEGYDLSEVWCLGCSWHGSPKRLVKY' A
#
# COMPACT_ATOMS: atom_id res chain seq x y z
N MET A 1 -9.38 -12.19 -0.25
CA MET A 1 -7.96 -11.86 -0.45
C MET A 1 -7.25 -11.73 0.89
N LYS A 2 -6.21 -12.53 1.15
CA LYS A 2 -5.31 -12.26 2.30
C LYS A 2 -4.52 -10.98 2.00
N LYS A 3 -4.41 -10.08 2.97
CA LYS A 3 -3.67 -8.81 2.81
C LYS A 3 -2.30 -8.94 3.44
N MET A 4 -1.30 -8.32 2.83
CA MET A 4 0.01 -8.13 3.44
C MET A 4 -0.05 -7.01 4.48
N LEU A 5 0.80 -7.10 5.49
CA LEU A 5 0.79 -6.27 6.69
C LEU A 5 2.08 -5.46 6.82
N CYS A 6 1.98 -4.30 7.45
CA CYS A 6 3.11 -3.47 7.77
C CYS A 6 4.09 -4.26 8.66
N PRO A 7 5.40 -4.28 8.35
CA PRO A 7 6.36 -5.02 9.14
C PRO A 7 6.47 -4.51 10.58
N GLN A 8 6.19 -3.22 10.82
CA GLN A 8 6.28 -2.57 12.13
C GLN A 8 5.01 -2.74 12.98
N CYS A 9 3.86 -2.21 12.51
CA CYS A 9 2.64 -2.15 13.33
C CYS A 9 1.58 -3.19 12.97
N LYS A 10 1.86 -4.09 12.00
CA LYS A 10 0.97 -5.19 11.56
C LYS A 10 -0.40 -4.76 11.03
N VAL A 11 -0.62 -3.49 10.70
CA VAL A 11 -1.83 -3.05 9.97
C VAL A 11 -1.69 -3.32 8.47
N GLY A 12 -2.81 -3.60 7.80
CA GLY A 12 -2.84 -3.93 6.37
C GLY A 12 -3.31 -2.79 5.48
N ILE A 13 -3.22 -1.53 5.91
CA ILE A 13 -3.70 -0.36 5.15
C ILE A 13 -2.54 0.60 4.84
N PHE A 14 -2.43 0.96 3.56
CA PHE A 14 -1.34 1.79 3.03
C PHE A 14 -1.88 2.89 2.12
N CYS A 15 -0.98 3.75 1.65
CA CYS A 15 -1.21 4.62 0.50
C CYS A 15 0.00 4.58 -0.45
N VAL A 16 -0.27 4.84 -1.72
CA VAL A 16 0.74 5.17 -2.73
C VAL A 16 0.69 6.66 -3.03
N LYS A 17 1.74 7.19 -3.64
CA LYS A 17 1.84 8.61 -3.98
C LYS A 17 2.12 8.86 -5.44
N ASP A 18 1.52 9.91 -5.98
CA ASP A 18 1.91 10.44 -7.29
C ASP A 18 3.07 11.45 -7.16
N ALA A 19 3.54 11.98 -8.29
CA ALA A 19 4.60 12.98 -8.33
C ALA A 19 4.24 14.31 -7.65
N GLN A 20 2.94 14.59 -7.47
CA GLN A 20 2.44 15.80 -6.80
C GLN A 20 2.28 15.60 -5.29
N GLY A 21 2.49 14.37 -4.79
CA GLY A 21 2.35 14.02 -3.39
C GLY A 21 0.91 13.68 -2.97
N ASN A 22 -0.03 13.58 -3.92
CA ASN A 22 -1.38 13.10 -3.66
C ASN A 22 -1.30 11.65 -3.16
N ARG A 23 -2.17 11.28 -2.23
CA ARG A 23 -2.16 9.96 -1.59
C ARG A 23 -3.41 9.19 -1.97
N LEU A 24 -3.23 7.99 -2.51
CA LEU A 24 -4.33 7.08 -2.76
C LEU A 24 -4.27 5.91 -1.77
N PRO A 25 -5.32 5.67 -0.95
CA PRO A 25 -5.37 4.52 -0.06
C PRO A 25 -5.45 3.20 -0.83
N VAL A 26 -4.62 2.24 -0.43
CA VAL A 26 -4.50 0.92 -1.07
C VAL A 26 -4.35 -0.21 -0.04
N TYR A 27 -4.63 -1.42 -0.49
CA TYR A 27 -4.22 -2.67 0.13
C TYR A 27 -3.12 -3.32 -0.69
N VAL A 28 -2.33 -4.21 -0.07
CA VAL A 28 -1.43 -5.11 -0.81
C VAL A 28 -1.95 -6.54 -0.65
N SER A 29 -2.16 -7.24 -1.76
CA SER A 29 -2.60 -8.63 -1.79
C SER A 29 -1.54 -9.56 -1.23
N GLY A 30 -1.91 -10.79 -0.87
CA GLY A 30 -0.96 -11.82 -0.42
C GLY A 30 0.04 -12.25 -1.51
N GLU A 31 -0.21 -11.84 -2.76
CA GLU A 31 0.64 -12.05 -3.92
C GLU A 31 1.54 -10.82 -4.18
N GLY A 32 1.38 -9.75 -3.40
CA GLY A 32 2.17 -8.52 -3.51
C GLY A 32 1.59 -7.47 -4.45
N GLU A 33 0.36 -7.68 -4.96
CA GLU A 33 -0.29 -6.72 -5.85
C GLU A 33 -0.90 -5.56 -5.07
N ILE A 34 -0.70 -4.35 -5.57
CA ILE A 34 -1.33 -3.14 -5.00
C ILE A 34 -2.74 -3.03 -5.55
N VAL A 35 -3.71 -2.93 -4.65
CA VAL A 35 -5.14 -2.84 -4.98
C VAL A 35 -5.71 -1.57 -4.36
N PRO A 36 -6.35 -0.67 -5.13
CA PRO A 36 -7.07 0.48 -4.58
C PRO A 36 -8.06 0.08 -3.49
N LYS A 37 -8.15 0.88 -2.43
CA LYS A 37 -9.17 0.66 -1.41
C LYS A 37 -10.58 0.94 -1.96
N ASP A 38 -10.70 1.97 -2.80
CA ASP A 38 -11.91 2.31 -3.53
C ASP A 38 -11.86 1.67 -4.92
N ALA A 39 -12.87 0.88 -5.28
CA ALA A 39 -12.88 0.12 -6.54
C ALA A 39 -13.05 1.01 -7.77
N ALA A 40 -13.55 2.24 -7.60
CA ALA A 40 -13.66 3.22 -8.68
C ALA A 40 -12.37 4.03 -8.91
N ALA A 41 -11.40 3.93 -8.00
CA ALA A 41 -10.14 4.67 -8.11
C ALA A 41 -9.14 3.97 -9.04
N SER A 42 -8.42 4.77 -9.83
CA SER A 42 -7.33 4.31 -10.69
C SER A 42 -5.97 4.45 -9.99
N LEU A 43 -5.06 3.50 -10.29
CA LEU A 43 -3.65 3.59 -9.90
C LEU A 43 -2.80 4.37 -10.91
N GLU A 44 -3.39 4.84 -12.00
CA GLU A 44 -2.67 5.59 -13.04
C GLU A 44 -2.01 6.84 -12.46
N GLY A 45 -0.72 7.01 -12.75
CA GLY A 45 0.09 8.15 -12.27
C GLY A 45 0.66 8.01 -10.86
N TYR A 46 0.33 6.95 -10.11
CA TYR A 46 0.91 6.68 -8.79
C TYR A 46 2.19 5.84 -8.88
N ASP A 47 3.16 6.11 -8.01
CA ASP A 47 4.29 5.23 -7.80
C ASP A 47 3.87 3.99 -7.01
N LEU A 48 3.97 2.83 -7.65
CA LEU A 48 3.66 1.53 -7.08
C LEU A 48 4.90 0.83 -6.51
N SER A 49 6.08 1.45 -6.62
CA SER A 49 7.33 0.90 -6.10
C SER A 49 7.43 1.04 -4.58
N GLU A 50 6.75 2.04 -4.00
CA GLU A 50 6.75 2.36 -2.58
C GLU A 50 5.33 2.49 -2.01
N VAL A 51 5.12 1.95 -0.81
CA VAL A 51 3.86 2.08 -0.07
C VAL A 51 4.11 2.69 1.30
N TRP A 52 3.17 3.49 1.77
CA TRP A 52 3.25 4.23 3.02
C TRP A 52 2.15 3.74 3.96
N CYS A 53 2.55 3.20 5.11
CA CYS A 53 1.65 2.66 6.12
C CYS A 53 0.83 3.79 6.78
N LEU A 54 -0.50 3.67 6.74
CA LEU A 54 -1.39 4.67 7.36
C LEU A 54 -1.48 4.56 8.90
N GLY A 55 -0.97 3.48 9.50
CA GLY A 55 -0.95 3.31 10.96
C GLY A 55 0.28 3.91 11.67
N CYS A 56 1.49 3.68 11.15
CA CYS A 56 2.76 4.06 11.82
C CYS A 56 3.72 4.87 10.94
N SER A 57 3.28 5.31 9.76
CA SER A 57 4.08 6.08 8.80
C SER A 57 5.32 5.38 8.22
N TRP A 58 5.55 4.09 8.52
CA TRP A 58 6.54 3.29 7.81
C TRP A 58 6.34 3.36 6.30
N HIS A 59 7.41 3.47 5.53
CA HIS A 59 7.35 3.35 4.08
C HIS A 59 8.45 2.45 3.54
N GLY A 60 8.19 1.89 2.36
CA GLY A 60 9.15 1.08 1.62
C GLY A 60 8.47 0.23 0.56
N SER A 61 9.27 -0.63 -0.08
CA SER A 61 8.75 -1.52 -1.12
C SER A 61 7.66 -2.47 -0.59
N PRO A 62 6.56 -2.69 -1.35
CA PRO A 62 5.55 -3.71 -1.03
C PRO A 62 6.14 -5.10 -0.75
N LYS A 63 7.27 -5.44 -1.38
CA LYS A 63 7.99 -6.71 -1.18
C LYS A 63 8.50 -6.92 0.25
N ARG A 64 8.60 -5.86 1.06
CA ARG A 64 9.05 -5.90 2.46
C ARG A 64 7.91 -6.07 3.47
N LEU A 65 6.65 -6.07 3.01
CA LEU A 65 5.52 -6.33 3.88
C LEU A 65 5.46 -7.81 4.26
N VAL A 66 4.77 -8.11 5.35
CA VAL A 66 4.73 -9.46 5.92
C VAL A 66 3.36 -10.09 5.77
N LYS A 67 3.32 -11.42 5.68
CA LYS A 67 2.09 -12.19 5.81
C LYS A 67 1.81 -12.42 7.30
N TYR A 68 0.54 -12.64 7.65
CA TYR A 68 0.17 -13.24 8.93
C TYR A 68 0.29 -14.76 8.83
#